data_AF-A0A3R7DYD0-F1
#
_entry.id   AF-A0A3R7DYD0-F1
#
_cell.length_a   1.000
_cell.length_b   1.000
_cell.length_c   1.000
_cell.angle_alpha   90.00
_cell.angle_beta   90.00
_cell.angle_gamma   90.00
#
_symmetry.space_group_name_H-M   'P 1'
#
loop_
_entity.id
_entity.type
_entity.pdbx_description
1 polymer ?
#
loop_
_entity_poly.entity_id
_entity_poly.type
_entity_poly.pdbx_seq_one_letter_code
_entity_poly.pdbx_strand_id
1 'polypeptide(L)'
;LELELPDTPEYSSCFVEDILNNRVSNSHELKTFNDMKLLQLGWIFDINFTQTFIQIQQRRIIEKIIADLPDTEDIRKIQNHLKEYLNENLKK
;
A
#
# COMPACT_ATOMS: atom_id res chain seq x y z
N LEU A 1 14.21 3.25 -11.33
CA LEU A 1 13.64 4.62 -11.32
C LEU A 1 14.21 5.29 -10.09
N GLU A 2 15.17 6.18 -10.29
CA GLU A 2 15.64 7.05 -9.21
C GLU A 2 14.68 8.25 -9.24
N LEU A 3 13.62 8.15 -8.44
CA LEU A 3 12.66 9.23 -8.28
C LEU A 3 13.27 10.22 -7.27
N GLU A 4 13.50 11.46 -7.68
CA GLU A 4 13.91 12.54 -6.78
C GLU A 4 12.70 13.02 -5.96
N LEU A 5 12.25 12.18 -5.04
CA LEU A 5 11.16 12.51 -4.12
C LEU A 5 11.73 13.04 -2.80
N PRO A 6 11.10 14.05 -2.18
CA PRO A 6 11.46 14.51 -0.86
C PRO A 6 11.17 13.44 0.20
N ASP A 7 12.08 13.32 1.15
CA ASP A 7 11.93 12.51 2.37
C ASP A 7 11.33 13.37 3.48
N THR A 8 10.00 13.46 3.47
CA THR A 8 9.22 14.23 4.43
C THR A 8 8.10 13.33 5.00
N PRO A 9 7.59 13.62 6.22
CA PRO A 9 6.62 12.74 6.87
C PRO A 9 5.25 12.74 6.17
N GLU A 10 4.96 13.71 5.31
CA GLU A 10 3.68 13.84 4.63
C GLU A 10 3.45 12.76 3.56
N TYR A 11 2.18 12.51 3.31
CA TYR A 11 1.68 11.73 2.19
C TYR A 11 0.38 12.38 1.69
N SER A 12 0.06 12.17 0.42
CA SER A 12 -1.09 12.75 -0.25
C SER A 12 -2.34 11.91 0.04
N SER A 13 -3.45 12.56 0.41
CA SER A 13 -4.70 11.88 0.79
C SER A 13 -5.30 11.04 -0.34
N CYS A 14 -5.05 11.39 -1.60
CA CYS A 14 -5.52 10.63 -2.75
C CYS A 14 -5.07 9.15 -2.72
N PHE A 15 -3.84 8.88 -2.27
CA PHE A 15 -3.35 7.50 -2.14
C PHE A 15 -4.08 6.73 -1.03
N VAL A 16 -4.40 7.39 0.07
CA VAL A 16 -5.19 6.80 1.16
C VAL A 16 -6.60 6.46 0.66
N GLU A 17 -7.26 7.42 0.03
CA GLU A 17 -8.62 7.27 -0.50
C GLU A 17 -8.69 6.14 -1.54
N ASP A 18 -7.74 6.06 -2.46
CA ASP A 18 -7.70 4.99 -3.45
C ASP A 18 -7.50 3.62 -2.82
N ILE A 19 -6.57 3.47 -1.88
CA ILE A 19 -6.33 2.19 -1.21
C ILE A 19 -7.59 1.71 -0.48
N LEU A 20 -8.23 2.60 0.28
CA LEU A 20 -9.47 2.26 1.01
C LEU A 20 -10.65 1.93 0.08
N ASN A 21 -10.55 2.29 -1.20
CA ASN A 21 -11.51 1.93 -2.24
C ASN A 21 -11.04 0.81 -3.16
N ASN A 22 -9.99 0.05 -2.80
CA ASN A 22 -9.40 -1.03 -3.59
C ASN A 22 -8.96 -0.60 -5.00
N ARG A 23 -8.46 0.63 -5.14
CA ARG A 23 -7.96 1.17 -6.42
C ARG A 23 -6.45 1.35 -6.37
N VAL A 24 -5.82 1.18 -7.53
CA VAL A 24 -4.42 1.57 -7.73
C VAL A 24 -4.35 3.05 -8.06
N SER A 25 -3.59 3.80 -7.26
CA SER A 25 -3.40 5.23 -7.46
C SER A 25 -2.61 5.57 -8.71
N ASN A 26 -2.84 6.78 -9.23
CA ASN A 26 -2.08 7.30 -10.37
C ASN A 26 -0.66 7.72 -9.94
N SER A 27 0.37 7.13 -10.55
CA SER A 27 1.77 7.45 -10.25
C SER A 27 2.17 8.89 -10.58
N HIS A 28 1.40 9.61 -11.40
CA HIS A 28 1.65 11.04 -11.67
C HIS A 28 1.40 11.94 -10.46
N GLU A 29 0.69 11.46 -9.44
CA GLU A 29 0.38 12.20 -8.20
C GLU A 29 1.48 12.09 -7.13
N LEU A 30 2.57 11.36 -7.39
CA LEU A 30 3.67 11.16 -6.45
C LEU A 30 4.35 12.50 -6.08
N LYS A 31 4.40 12.81 -4.78
CA LYS A 31 5.06 14.02 -4.25
C LYS A 31 6.08 13.71 -3.17
N THR A 32 5.99 12.59 -2.47
CA THR A 32 6.94 12.19 -1.40
C THR A 32 7.32 10.71 -1.47
N PHE A 33 8.37 10.29 -0.76
CA PHE A 33 8.67 8.86 -0.61
C PHE A 33 7.53 8.06 0.02
N ASN A 34 6.74 8.69 0.89
CA ASN A 34 5.59 8.02 1.50
C ASN A 34 4.46 7.82 0.48
N ASP A 35 4.27 8.72 -0.48
CA ASP A 35 3.36 8.49 -1.62
C ASP A 35 3.79 7.26 -2.42
N MET A 36 5.09 7.08 -2.63
CA MET A 36 5.61 5.90 -3.34
C MET A 36 5.35 4.61 -2.57
N LYS A 37 5.51 4.62 -1.23
CA LYS A 37 5.17 3.47 -0.38
C LYS A 37 3.67 3.15 -0.43
N LEU A 38 2.81 4.16 -0.41
CA LEU A 38 1.36 3.97 -0.54
C LEU A 38 0.98 3.44 -1.94
N LEU A 39 1.59 3.96 -3.01
CA LEU A 39 1.43 3.44 -4.36
C LEU A 39 1.81 1.94 -4.44
N GLN A 40 2.93 1.54 -3.83
CA GLN A 40 3.36 0.14 -3.78
C GLN A 40 2.36 -0.75 -3.03
N LEU A 41 1.74 -0.26 -1.96
CA LEU A 41 0.65 -0.97 -1.27
C LEU A 41 -0.58 -1.10 -2.17
N GLY A 42 -0.91 -0.06 -2.94
CA GLY A 42 -2.00 -0.08 -3.92
C GLY A 42 -1.84 -1.18 -4.99
N TRP A 43 -0.62 -1.49 -5.41
CA TRP A 43 -0.37 -2.56 -6.40
C TRP A 43 -0.85 -3.96 -5.97
N ILE A 44 -1.15 -4.17 -4.69
CA ILE A 44 -1.76 -5.41 -4.21
C ILE A 44 -3.10 -5.68 -4.90
N PHE A 45 -3.84 -4.64 -5.29
CA PHE A 45 -5.14 -4.77 -5.96
C PHE A 45 -5.04 -5.24 -7.42
N ASP A 46 -3.88 -5.12 -8.07
CA ASP A 46 -3.65 -5.58 -9.46
C ASP A 46 -3.20 -7.05 -9.53
N ILE A 47 -3.12 -7.74 -8.40
CA ILE A 47 -2.63 -9.13 -8.33
C ILE A 47 -3.74 -10.11 -8.69
N ASN A 48 -3.45 -10.99 -9.65
CA ASN A 48 -4.41 -11.96 -10.19
C ASN A 48 -4.13 -13.43 -9.80
N PHE A 49 -3.08 -13.70 -9.01
CA PHE A 49 -2.65 -15.08 -8.68
C PHE A 49 -2.60 -15.31 -7.17
N THR A 50 -3.34 -16.31 -6.68
CA THR A 50 -3.39 -16.69 -5.25
C THR A 50 -2.01 -16.98 -4.66
N GLN A 51 -1.10 -17.59 -5.45
CA GLN A 51 0.26 -17.86 -4.99
C GLN A 51 1.05 -16.59 -4.65
N THR A 52 0.78 -15.48 -5.35
CA THR A 52 1.40 -14.18 -5.05
C THR A 52 0.88 -13.62 -3.72
N PHE A 53 -0.42 -13.75 -3.45
CA PHE A 53 -0.99 -13.38 -2.14
C PHE A 53 -0.38 -14.19 -0.99
N ILE A 54 -0.15 -15.49 -1.19
CA ILE A 54 0.55 -16.34 -0.19
C ILE A 54 1.95 -15.78 0.08
N GLN A 55 2.69 -15.39 -0.96
CA GLN A 55 4.03 -14.81 -0.79
C GLN A 55 3.99 -13.45 -0.07
N ILE A 56 3.00 -12.60 -0.38
CA ILE A 56 2.80 -11.31 0.31
C ILE A 56 2.61 -11.54 1.82
N GLN A 57 1.74 -12.50 2.18
CA GLN A 57 1.47 -12.86 3.57
C GLN A 57 2.72 -13.41 4.26
N GLN A 58 3.34 -14.45 3.68
CA GLN A 58 4.49 -15.14 4.28
C GLN A 58 5.70 -14.22 4.47
N ARG A 59 5.93 -13.30 3.53
CA ARG A 59 7.06 -12.37 3.57
C ARG A 59 6.75 -11.10 4.35
N ARG A 60 5.51 -10.93 4.83
CA ARG A 60 5.02 -9.76 5.59
C ARG A 60 5.28 -8.45 4.84
N ILE A 61 4.95 -8.43 3.54
CA ILE A 61 5.26 -7.30 2.66
C ILE A 61 4.52 -6.04 3.10
N ILE A 62 3.22 -6.15 3.41
CA ILE A 62 2.41 -5.03 3.89
C ILE A 62 3.03 -4.44 5.16
N GLU A 63 3.37 -5.29 6.14
CA GLU A 63 3.93 -4.83 7.41
C GLU A 63 5.29 -4.16 7.25
N LYS A 64 6.14 -4.65 6.34
CA LYS A 64 7.45 -4.03 6.07
C LYS A 64 7.30 -2.64 5.49
N ILE A 65 6.40 -2.45 4.52
CA ILE A 65 6.18 -1.13 3.92
C ILE A 65 5.52 -0.18 4.93
N ILE A 66 4.54 -0.66 5.69
CA ILE A 66 3.85 0.13 6.74
C ILE A 66 4.81 0.55 7.86
N ALA A 67 5.80 -0.27 8.22
CA ALA A 67 6.77 0.05 9.26
C ALA A 67 7.62 1.30 8.95
N ASP A 68 7.78 1.64 7.67
CA ASP A 68 8.51 2.81 7.21
C ASP A 68 7.60 4.04 7.00
N LEU A 69 6.30 3.94 7.26
CA LEU A 69 5.33 5.03 7.16
C LEU A 69 5.07 5.66 8.55
N PRO A 70 4.67 6.94 8.61
CA PRO A 70 4.29 7.57 9.88
C PRO A 70 3.09 6.84 10.52
N ASP A 71 3.13 6.67 11.83
CA ASP A 71 2.05 6.02 12.58
C ASP A 71 0.85 6.97 12.76
N THR A 72 0.03 7.08 11.72
CA THR A 72 -1.20 7.87 11.70
C THR A 72 -2.44 6.97 11.65
N GLU A 73 -3.60 7.54 11.95
CA GLU A 73 -4.88 6.84 11.86
C GLU A 73 -5.16 6.31 10.43
N ASP A 74 -4.77 7.06 9.40
CA ASP A 74 -4.94 6.63 8.00
C ASP A 74 -4.10 5.38 7.70
N ILE A 75 -2.84 5.37 8.12
CA ILE A 75 -1.93 4.24 7.89
C ILE A 75 -2.42 2.98 8.62
N ARG A 76 -2.96 3.12 9.84
CA ARG A 76 -3.59 2.01 10.57
C ARG A 76 -4.83 1.47 9.86
N LYS A 77 -5.69 2.35 9.34
CA LYS A 77 -6.86 1.96 8.53
C LYS A 77 -6.44 1.20 7.28
N ILE A 78 -5.44 1.71 6.54
CA ILE A 78 -4.87 1.04 5.38
C ILE A 78 -4.34 -0.34 5.74
N GLN A 79 -3.58 -0.46 6.83
CA GLN A 79 -3.02 -1.73 7.25
C GLN A 79 -4.13 -2.77 7.52
N ASN A 80 -5.20 -2.39 8.22
CA ASN A 80 -6.32 -3.28 8.50
C ASN A 80 -7.05 -3.67 7.21
N HIS A 81 -7.36 -2.69 6.37
CA HIS A 81 -8.02 -2.88 5.08
C HIS A 81 -7.27 -3.86 4.16
N LEU A 82 -5.95 -3.69 4.03
CA LEU A 82 -5.13 -4.59 3.20
C LEU A 82 -5.01 -6.00 3.77
N LYS A 83 -5.00 -6.15 5.11
CA LYS A 83 -5.03 -7.48 5.75
C LYS A 83 -6.34 -8.19 5.50
N GLU A 84 -7.46 -7.48 5.56
CA GLU A 84 -8.79 -8.01 5.23
C GLU A 84 -8.84 -8.45 3.75
N TYR A 85 -8.43 -7.57 2.83
CA TYR A 85 -8.36 -7.88 1.40
C TYR A 85 -7.50 -9.12 1.11
N LEU A 86 -6.34 -9.24 1.75
CA LEU A 86 -5.46 -10.40 1.60
C LEU A 86 -6.12 -11.69 2.09
N ASN A 87 -6.77 -11.65 3.25
CA ASN A 87 -7.47 -12.80 3.81
C ASN A 87 -8.65 -13.26 2.94
N GLU A 88 -9.37 -12.33 2.30
CA GLU A 88 -10.45 -12.68 1.37
C GLU A 88 -9.92 -13.37 0.11
N ASN A 89 -8.81 -12.90 -0.45
CA ASN A 89 -8.24 -13.48 -1.67
C ASN A 89 -7.51 -14.81 -1.43
N LEU A 90 -7.07 -15.09 -0.20
CA LEU A 90 -6.49 -16.39 0.18
C LEU A 90 -7.55 -17.49 0.43
N LYS A 91 -8.83 -17.13 0.57
CA LYS A 91 -9.94 -18.08 0.74
C LYS A 91 -10.54 -18.56 -0.59
N LYS A 92 -10.17 -17.92 -1.70
CA LYS A 92 -10.63 -18.25 -3.05
C LYS A 92 -9.80 -19.39 -3.63
#